data_AF-A0A1E7F227-F1
#
_entry.id   AF-A0A1E7F227-F1
#
_cell.length_a   1.000
_cell.length_b   1.000
_cell.length_c   1.000
_cell.angle_alpha   90.00
_cell.angle_beta   90.00
_cell.angle_gamma   90.00
#
_symmetry.space_group_name_H-M   'P 1'
#
loop_
_entity.id
_entity.type
_entity.pdbx_description
1 polymer ?
#
loop_
_entity_poly.entity_id
_entity_poly.type
_entity_poly.pdbx_seq_one_letter_code
_entity_poly.pdbx_strand_id
1 'polypeptide(L)' 'TSIVSWVDNGTAFKVHDLDRFVNDIVPTYFKQTKYKSFQRQLYFYGFQRVN' A
#
# COMPACT_ATOMS: atom_id res chain seq x y z
N THR A 1 -10.33 -4.33 -7.70
CA THR A 1 -9.10 -3.71 -8.24
C THR A 1 -9.12 -2.18 -8.20
N SER A 2 -10.16 -1.52 -7.68
CA SER A 2 -10.30 -0.06 -7.74
C SER A 2 -9.47 0.74 -6.72
N ILE A 3 -9.05 0.14 -5.59
CA ILE A 3 -8.31 0.84 -4.53
C ILE A 3 -6.84 0.42 -4.51
N VAL A 4 -6.57 -0.90 -4.50
CA VAL A 4 -5.24 -1.48 -4.60
C VAL A 4 -5.32 -2.77 -5.41
N SER A 5 -4.30 -3.09 -6.19
CA SER A 5 -4.18 -4.37 -6.89
C SER A 5 -2.72 -4.76 -7.10
N TRP A 6 -2.48 -6.03 -7.40
CA TRP A 6 -1.25 -6.45 -8.06
C TRP A 6 -1.18 -5.82 -9.46
N VAL A 7 0.03 -5.59 -9.95
CA VAL A 7 0.27 -5.33 -11.38
C VAL A 7 0.25 -6.66 -12.14
N ASP A 8 0.08 -6.62 -13.46
CA ASP A 8 -0.21 -7.82 -14.28
C ASP A 8 0.85 -8.93 -14.18
N ASN A 9 2.13 -8.55 -14.03
CA ASN A 9 3.23 -9.50 -13.87
C ASN A 9 3.42 -10.01 -12.43
N GLY A 10 2.63 -9.54 -11.47
CA GLY A 10 2.67 -9.95 -10.07
C GLY A 10 3.90 -9.50 -9.28
N THR A 11 4.80 -8.69 -9.85
CA THR A 11 6.06 -8.32 -9.17
C THR A 11 5.92 -7.11 -8.23
N ALA A 12 4.82 -6.38 -8.35
CA ALA A 12 4.52 -5.20 -7.54
C ALA A 12 3.02 -5.07 -7.30
N PHE A 13 2.66 -4.23 -6.34
CA PHE A 13 1.28 -3.78 -6.17
C PHE A 13 1.19 -2.28 -6.42
N LYS A 14 0.03 -1.85 -6.89
CA LYS A 14 -0.30 -0.45 -7.16
C LYS A 14 -1.48 -0.04 -6.31
N VAL A 15 -1.32 1.07 -5.60
CA VAL A 15 -2.42 1.79 -4.94
C VAL A 15 -2.97 2.78 -5.96
N HIS A 16 -4.25 2.62 -6.31
CA HIS A 16 -4.95 3.44 -7.30
C HIS A 16 -5.67 4.63 -6.66
N ASP A 17 -6.23 4.44 -5.46
CA ASP A 17 -6.88 5.47 -4.67
C ASP A 17 -6.23 5.52 -3.29
N LEU A 18 -5.39 6.53 -3.07
CA LEU A 18 -4.62 6.66 -1.85
C LEU A 18 -5.50 6.95 -0.63
N ASP A 19 -6.52 7.79 -0.81
CA ASP A 19 -7.37 8.24 0.30
C ASP A 19 -8.24 7.08 0.80
N ARG A 20 -8.87 6.34 -0.11
CA ARG A 20 -9.60 5.12 0.27
C ARG A 20 -8.70 4.04 0.83
N PHE A 21 -7.48 3.88 0.28
CA PHE A 21 -6.53 2.92 0.82
C PHE A 21 -6.18 3.23 2.28
N VAL A 22 -5.88 4.50 2.59
CA VAL A 22 -5.47 4.93 3.94
C VAL A 22 -6.63 4.92 4.94
N ASN A 23 -7.85 5.23 4.51
CA ASN A 23 -9.00 5.30 5.41
C ASN A 23 -9.70 3.94 5.61
N ASP A 24 -9.77 3.12 4.56
CA ASP A 24 -10.60 1.91 4.59
C ASP A 24 -9.76 0.64 4.80
N ILE A 25 -8.57 0.58 4.17
CA ILE A 25 -7.75 -0.64 4.12
C ILE A 25 -6.67 -0.63 5.21
N VAL A 26 -5.87 0.44 5.29
CA VAL A 26 -4.74 0.49 6.23
C VAL A 26 -5.19 0.24 7.67
N PRO A 27 -6.25 0.86 8.22
CA PRO A 27 -6.66 0.66 9.60
C PRO A 27 -7.28 -0.73 9.86
N THR A 28 -7.87 -1.33 8.82
CA THR A 28 -8.52 -2.65 8.90
C THR A 28 -7.49 -3.77 9.00
N TYR A 29 -6.41 -3.70 8.23
CA TYR A 29 -5.41 -4.78 8.13
C TYR A 29 -4.11 -4.47 8.86
N PHE A 30 -3.84 -3.19 9.12
CA PHE A 30 -2.63 -2.73 9.79
C PHE A 30 -3.03 -1.88 10.99
N LYS A 31 -2.25 -1.93 12.08
CA LYS A 31 -2.47 -1.07 13.26
C LYS A 31 -1.97 0.36 13.03
N GLN A 32 -2.20 0.89 11.83
CA GLN A 32 -1.66 2.16 11.36
C GLN A 32 -2.79 3.02 10.80
N THR A 33 -2.65 4.33 10.89
CA THR A 33 -3.63 5.29 10.34
C THR A 33 -2.98 6.25 9.35
N LYS A 34 -1.66 6.18 9.18
CA LYS A 34 -0.88 7.07 8.31
C LYS A 34 -0.20 6.26 7.22
N TYR A 35 -0.36 6.72 5.98
CA TYR A 35 0.31 6.12 4.83
C TYR A 35 1.83 6.03 4.99
N LYS A 36 2.47 7.06 5.55
CA LYS A 36 3.93 7.06 5.78
C LYS A 36 4.39 5.92 6.69
N SER A 37 3.59 5.53 7.67
CA SER A 37 3.93 4.41 8.56
C SER A 37 3.88 3.08 7.80
N PHE A 38 2.90 2.92 6.91
CA PHE A 38 2.80 1.79 6.00
C PHE A 38 3.98 1.75 5.02
N GLN A 39 4.33 2.88 4.40
CA GLN A 39 5.51 2.98 3.53
C GLN A 39 6.83 2.63 4.26
N ARG A 40 6.95 3.00 5.54
CA ARG A 40 8.13 2.65 6.34
C ARG A 40 8.22 1.15 6.60
N GLN A 41 7.09 0.48 6.83
CA GLN A 41 7.08 -0.98 6.93
C GLN A 41 7.51 -1.63 5.61
N LEU A 42 6.96 -1.17 4.48
CA LEU A 42 7.39 -1.64 3.16
C LEU A 42 8.91 -1.54 2.98
N TYR A 43 9.48 -0.38 3.33
CA TYR A 43 10.93 -0.18 3.28
C TYR A 43 11.69 -1.18 4.17
N PHE A 44 11.23 -1.43 5.40
CA PHE A 44 11.85 -2.42 6.28
C PHE A 44 11.74 -3.86 5.76
N TYR A 45 10.69 -4.18 5.02
CA TYR A 45 10.52 -5.48 4.36
C TYR A 45 11.21 -5.57 2.98
N GLY A 46 12.00 -4.56 2.59
CA GLY A 46 12.77 -4.58 1.35
C GLY A 46 11.97 -4.17 0.11
N PHE A 47 10.74 -3.69 0.26
CA PHE A 47 10.00 -3.08 -0.85
C PHE A 47 10.58 -1.70 -1.15
N GLN A 48 10.59 -1.36 -2.44
CA GLN A 48 11.00 -0.06 -2.93
C GLN A 48 9.88 0.58 -3.75
N ARG A 49 9.87 1.91 -3.79
CA ARG A 49 8.96 2.62 -4.69
C ARG A 49 9.45 2.43 -6.13
N VAL A 50 8.60 1.83 -6.95
CA VAL A 50 8.78 1.78 -8.40
C VAL A 50 8.27 3.11 -8.96
N ASN A 51 9.12 3.81 -9.72
CA ASN A 51 8.76 5.03 -10.45
C ASN A 51 8.05 4.69 -11.75
#